data_AF-A0A4S4M217-F1
#
_entry.id   AF-A0A4S4M217-F1
#
_cell.length_a   1.000
_cell.length_b   1.000
_cell.length_c   1.000
_cell.angle_alpha   90.00
_cell.angle_beta   90.00
_cell.angle_gamma   90.00
#
_symmetry.space_group_name_H-M   'P 1'
#
loop_
_entity.id
_entity.type
_entity.pdbx_description
1 polymer ?
#
loop_
_entity_poly.entity_id
_entity_poly.type
_entity_poly.pdbx_seq_one_letter_code
_entity_poly.pdbx_strand_id
1 'polypeptide(L)'
;MGTSLKSASSKKFFEKIDREYIVNAARAACTDDANQRLVYLSAGTADAHAYALYWRSKVLTQQALASLGYGAMLVHRLGYLKNAQCPEFRMLGAIVA
;
A
#
# COMPACT_ATOMS: atom_id res chain seq x y z
N MET A 1 2.60 -7.61 4.08
CA MET A 1 3.89 -6.91 3.87
C MET A 1 3.67 -5.41 4.08
N GLY A 2 4.11 -4.86 5.20
CA GLY A 2 3.97 -3.44 5.51
C GLY A 2 4.71 -3.11 6.80
N THR A 3 5.19 -1.89 6.92
CA THR A 3 5.85 -1.38 8.13
C THR A 3 5.26 -0.02 8.48
N SER A 4 5.36 0.40 9.74
CA SER A 4 5.06 1.78 10.10
C SER A 4 6.31 2.65 9.87
N LEU A 5 6.11 3.97 9.75
CA LEU A 5 7.26 4.88 9.71
C LEU A 5 8.07 4.84 11.01
N LYS A 6 7.43 4.51 12.14
CA LYS A 6 8.09 4.38 13.45
C LYS A 6 8.95 3.13 13.55
N SER A 7 8.51 2.03 12.94
CA SER A 7 9.23 0.75 12.92
C SER A 7 10.26 0.66 11.81
N ALA A 8 10.21 1.56 10.81
CA ALA A 8 11.22 1.64 9.78
C ALA A 8 12.46 2.40 10.28
N SER A 9 13.64 1.84 10.06
CA SER A 9 14.92 2.45 10.44
C SER A 9 15.22 3.77 9.71
N SER A 10 14.58 4.03 8.57
CA SER A 10 14.68 5.28 7.82
C SER A 10 13.51 5.46 6.85
N LYS A 11 13.32 6.69 6.34
CA LYS A 11 12.35 7.00 5.27
C LYS A 11 12.59 6.17 4.01
N LYS A 12 13.87 5.98 3.63
CA LYS A 12 14.25 5.16 2.48
C LYS A 12 13.89 3.69 2.68
N PHE A 13 14.12 3.17 3.89
CA PHE A 13 13.77 1.78 4.21
C PHE A 13 12.25 1.58 4.27
N PHE A 14 11.52 2.57 4.78
CA PHE A 14 10.07 2.61 4.71
C PHE A 14 9.58 2.52 3.25
N GLU A 15 10.08 3.39 2.36
CA GLU A 15 9.70 3.38 0.94
C GLU A 15 10.05 2.06 0.24
N LYS A 16 11.19 1.45 0.58
CA LYS A 16 11.58 0.14 0.07
C LYS A 16 10.56 -0.94 0.43
N ILE A 17 10.13 -0.99 1.69
CA ILE A 17 9.14 -1.98 2.16
C ILE A 17 7.74 -1.67 1.62
N ASP A 18 7.31 -0.42 1.71
CA ASP A 18 5.92 -0.02 1.45
C ASP A 18 5.60 0.12 -0.04
N ARG A 19 6.62 0.28 -0.89
CA ARG A 19 6.47 0.40 -2.36
C ARG A 19 7.28 -0.63 -3.12
N GLU A 20 8.61 -0.64 -2.98
CA GLU A 20 9.47 -1.40 -3.89
C GLU A 20 9.25 -2.91 -3.79
N TYR A 21 9.13 -3.46 -2.59
CA TYR A 21 8.84 -4.88 -2.40
C TYR A 21 7.48 -5.28 -2.97
N ILE A 22 6.47 -4.41 -2.84
CA ILE A 22 5.14 -4.67 -3.40
C ILE A 22 5.20 -4.68 -4.93
N VAL A 23 5.79 -3.65 -5.54
CA VAL A 23 5.90 -3.54 -7.00
C VAL A 23 6.72 -4.68 -7.58
N ASN A 24 7.83 -5.05 -6.94
CA ASN A 24 8.67 -6.14 -7.41
C ASN A 24 7.98 -7.50 -7.27
N ALA A 25 7.25 -7.73 -6.17
CA ALA A 25 6.45 -8.95 -6.01
C ALA A 25 5.33 -9.03 -7.06
N ALA A 26 4.60 -7.93 -7.29
CA ALA A 26 3.57 -7.88 -8.32
C ALA A 26 4.15 -8.05 -9.73
N ARG A 27 5.33 -7.49 -10.01
CA ARG A 27 6.01 -7.70 -11.29
C ARG A 27 6.42 -9.16 -11.48
N ALA A 28 7.00 -9.78 -10.45
CA ALA A 28 7.41 -11.19 -10.50
C ALA A 28 6.22 -12.16 -10.64
N ALA A 29 5.04 -11.77 -10.14
CA ALA A 29 3.82 -12.54 -10.26
C ALA A 29 3.05 -12.29 -11.56
N CYS A 30 3.38 -11.22 -12.31
CA CYS A 30 2.69 -10.86 -13.54
C CYS A 30 3.00 -11.88 -14.65
N THR A 31 1.97 -12.37 -15.32
CA THR A 31 2.08 -13.24 -16.50
C THR A 31 1.49 -12.54 -17.72
N ASP A 32 1.62 -13.15 -18.91
CA ASP A 32 1.01 -12.65 -20.15
C ASP A 32 -0.50 -12.96 -20.25
N ASP A 33 -1.13 -13.47 -19.17
CA ASP A 33 -2.56 -13.73 -19.14
C ASP A 33 -3.36 -12.44 -18.90
N ALA A 34 -4.07 -11.98 -19.93
CA ALA A 34 -4.93 -10.80 -19.88
C ALA A 34 -6.11 -10.94 -18.89
N ASN A 35 -6.41 -12.13 -18.37
CA ASN A 35 -7.41 -12.32 -17.32
C ASN A 35 -6.85 -12.14 -15.91
N GLN A 36 -5.53 -12.05 -15.77
CA GLN A 36 -4.89 -11.85 -14.47
C GLN A 36 -5.28 -10.48 -13.90
N ARG A 37 -5.75 -10.47 -12.64
CA ARG A 37 -6.16 -9.26 -11.94
C ARG A 37 -5.28 -9.01 -10.74
N LEU A 38 -4.92 -7.74 -10.54
CA LEU A 38 -4.21 -7.28 -9.35
C LEU A 38 -5.18 -6.56 -8.42
N VAL A 39 -5.21 -6.97 -7.15
CA VAL A 39 -5.98 -6.26 -6.11
C VAL A 39 -5.00 -5.58 -5.16
N TYR A 40 -5.12 -4.26 -5.01
CA TYR A 40 -4.27 -3.47 -4.12
C TYR A 40 -5.09 -2.71 -3.08
N LEU A 41 -4.72 -2.90 -1.81
CA LEU A 41 -5.30 -2.17 -0.69
C LEU A 41 -4.46 -0.92 -0.40
N SER A 42 -5.09 0.23 -0.54
CA SER A 42 -4.51 1.55 -0.32
C SER A 42 -5.17 2.25 0.87
N ALA A 43 -4.66 3.43 1.23
CA ALA A 43 -5.21 4.26 2.30
C ALA A 43 -6.28 5.23 1.77
N GLY A 44 -7.28 5.53 2.61
CA GLY A 44 -8.42 6.39 2.29
C GLY A 44 -8.00 7.79 1.83
N THR A 45 -6.98 8.36 2.46
CA THR A 45 -6.46 9.71 2.19
C THR A 45 -5.16 9.68 1.39
N ALA A 46 -4.93 8.64 0.57
CA ALA A 46 -3.73 8.53 -0.24
C ALA A 46 -3.69 9.63 -1.32
N ASP A 47 -2.66 10.48 -1.27
CA ASP A 47 -2.41 11.58 -2.20
C ASP A 47 -0.90 11.64 -2.55
N ALA A 48 -0.55 11.82 -3.83
CA ALA A 48 0.84 11.95 -4.30
C ALA A 48 1.52 13.25 -3.83
N HIS A 49 0.74 14.27 -3.52
CA HIS A 49 1.21 15.57 -3.02
C HIS A 49 1.20 15.66 -1.49
N ALA A 50 0.77 14.61 -0.79
CA ALA A 50 0.78 14.59 0.66
C ALA A 50 2.20 14.76 1.23
N TYR A 51 2.34 15.68 2.20
CA TYR A 51 3.54 15.77 3.04
C TYR A 51 3.78 14.50 3.85
N ALA A 52 2.71 13.77 4.18
CA ALA A 52 2.78 12.50 4.90
C ALA A 52 3.33 11.39 3.99
N LEU A 53 4.53 10.90 4.33
CA LEU A 53 5.25 9.88 3.56
C LEU A 53 4.42 8.62 3.27
N TYR A 54 3.59 8.21 4.24
CA TYR A 54 2.72 7.05 4.12
C TYR A 54 1.69 7.22 2.99
N TRP A 55 0.96 8.33 2.94
CA TRP A 55 -0.06 8.58 1.93
C TRP A 55 0.55 8.73 0.53
N ARG A 56 1.68 9.43 0.44
CA ARG A 56 2.43 9.56 -0.80
C ARG A 56 2.92 8.22 -1.33
N SER A 57 3.53 7.40 -0.46
CA SER A 57 4.01 6.05 -0.81
C SER A 57 2.87 5.18 -1.37
N LYS A 58 1.67 5.24 -0.79
CA LYS A 58 0.50 4.50 -1.28
C LYS A 58 0.05 4.91 -2.67
N VAL A 59 0.09 6.20 -3.02
CA VAL A 59 -0.26 6.64 -4.39
C VAL A 59 0.83 6.29 -5.40
N LEU A 60 2.09 6.51 -5.06
CA LEU A 60 3.21 6.14 -5.93
C LEU A 60 3.25 4.64 -6.19
N THR A 61 2.85 3.82 -5.22
CA THR A 61 2.70 2.37 -5.40
C THR A 61 1.56 2.04 -6.37
N GLN A 62 0.40 2.69 -6.25
CA GLN A 62 -0.71 2.48 -7.20
C GLN A 62 -0.28 2.79 -8.63
N GLN A 63 0.42 3.90 -8.85
CA GLN A 63 0.90 4.31 -10.17
C GLN A 63 1.89 3.29 -10.74
N ALA A 64 2.83 2.82 -9.93
CA ALA A 64 3.81 1.82 -10.37
C ALA A 64 3.16 0.46 -10.68
N LEU A 65 2.15 0.05 -9.91
CA LEU A 65 1.39 -1.17 -10.16
C LEU A 65 0.50 -1.06 -11.40
N ALA A 66 -0.08 0.11 -11.66
CA ALA A 66 -0.89 0.37 -12.85
C ALA A 66 -0.07 0.33 -14.15
N SER A 67 1.25 0.55 -14.06
CA SER A 67 2.16 0.38 -15.20
C SER A 67 2.55 -1.09 -15.48
N LEU A 68 2.07 -2.05 -14.69
CA LEU A 68 2.29 -3.48 -14.92
C LEU A 68 1.23 -4.04 -15.89
N GLY A 69 1.57 -5.11 -16.60
CA GLY A 69 0.75 -5.71 -17.67
C GLY A 69 -0.48 -6.49 -17.22
N TYR A 70 -1.02 -6.24 -16.02
CA TYR A 70 -2.25 -6.89 -15.56
C TYR A 70 -3.43 -6.43 -16.41
N GLY A 71 -4.34 -7.35 -16.75
CA GLY A 71 -5.55 -7.00 -17.50
C GLY A 71 -6.51 -6.10 -16.73
N ALA A 72 -6.51 -6.19 -15.40
CA ALA A 72 -7.20 -5.23 -14.55
C ALA A 72 -6.50 -5.04 -13.20
N MET A 73 -6.54 -3.81 -12.70
CA MET A 73 -6.09 -3.46 -11.35
C MET A 73 -7.27 -2.88 -10.54
N LEU A 74 -7.58 -3.50 -9.42
CA LEU A 74 -8.61 -3.07 -8.48
C LEU A 74 -7.95 -2.41 -7.27
N VAL A 75 -8.19 -1.12 -7.09
CA VAL A 75 -7.66 -0.36 -5.95
C VAL A 75 -8.77 -0.07 -4.96
N HIS A 76 -8.61 -0.55 -3.72
CA HIS A 76 -9.53 -0.25 -2.65
C HIS A 76 -8.87 0.68 -1.62
N ARG A 77 -9.44 1.87 -1.40
CA ARG A 77 -8.89 2.89 -0.49
C ARG A 77 -9.65 2.86 0.83
N LEU A 78 -9.03 2.26 1.84
CA LEU A 78 -9.65 2.06 3.16
C LEU A 78 -9.24 3.16 4.14
N GLY A 79 -10.20 3.71 4.88
CA GLY A 79 -9.92 4.67 5.96
C GLY A 79 -9.22 4.01 7.14
N TYR A 80 -9.80 2.93 7.67
CA TYR A 80 -9.25 2.13 8.76
C TYR A 80 -9.80 0.70 8.70
N LEU A 81 -9.20 -0.20 9.48
CA LEU A 81 -9.66 -1.58 9.65
C LEU A 81 -10.31 -1.73 11.02
N LYS A 82 -11.61 -2.03 11.07
CA LYS A 82 -12.30 -2.36 12.33
C LYS A 82 -11.85 -3.74 12.83
N ASN A 83 -11.70 -3.90 14.15
CA ASN A 83 -11.31 -5.16 14.81
C ASN A 83 -9.95 -5.75 14.35
N ALA A 84 -9.04 -4.93 13.84
CA ALA A 84 -7.70 -5.41 13.48
C ALA A 84 -6.92 -5.80 14.75
N GLN A 85 -6.45 -7.05 14.82
CA GLN A 85 -5.51 -7.49 15.86
C GLN A 85 -4.13 -6.89 15.55
N CYS A 86 -3.91 -5.66 16.01
CA CYS A 86 -2.62 -4.98 15.92
C CYS A 86 -1.98 -4.94 17.31
N PRO A 87 -0.72 -5.41 17.47
CA PRO A 87 -0.01 -5.35 18.75
C PRO A 87 0.31 -3.91 19.17
N GLU A 88 0.32 -2.98 18.23
CA GLU A 88 0.54 -1.55 18.48
C GLU A 88 -0.77 -0.76 18.45
N PHE A 89 -0.92 0.19 19.37
CA PHE A 89 -2.06 1.10 19.42
C PHE A 89 -2.14 1.96 18.16
N ARG A 90 -3.33 2.01 17.55
CA ARG A 90 -3.66 2.90 16.43
C ARG A 90 -4.87 3.74 16.77
N MET A 91 -4.66 5.05 16.88
CA MET A 91 -5.67 6.03 17.32
C MET A 91 -7.02 5.89 16.58
N LEU A 92 -7.00 5.79 15.25
CA LEU A 92 -8.20 5.63 14.43
C LEU A 92 -8.94 4.31 14.68
N GLY A 93 -8.23 3.22 15.01
CA GLY A 93 -8.88 1.95 15.36
C GLY A 93 -9.50 1.97 16.75
N ALA A 94 -8.97 2.77 17.67
CA ALA A 94 -9.44 2.86 19.05
C ALA A 94 -10.62 3.82 19.24
N ILE A 95 -10.72 4.89 18.44
CA ILE A 95 -11.80 5.89 18.55
C ILE A 95 -13.11 5.40 17.92
N VAL A 96 -13.04 4.50 16.94
CA VAL A 96 -14.20 4.03 16.14
C VAL A 96 -14.57 2.57 16.46
N ALA A 97 -14.03 2.02 17.55
CA ALA A 97 -14.31 0.67 18.02
C ALA A 97 -15.76 0.56 18.55
#